data_AF-A0A350V262-F1
#
_entry.id   AF-A0A350V262-F1
#
_cell.length_a   1.000
_cell.length_b   1.000
_cell.length_c   1.000
_cell.angle_alpha   90.00
_cell.angle_beta   90.00
_cell.angle_gamma   90.00
#
_symmetry.space_group_name_H-M   'P 1'
#
loop_
_entity.id
_entity.type
_entity.pdbx_description
1 polymer ?
#
loop_
_entity_poly.entity_id
_entity_poly.type
_entity_poly.pdbx_seq_one_letter_code
_entity_poly.pdbx_strand_id
1 'polypeptide(L)' 'AIDEAKKTGAGKIVAACLVAAPEGIKEVHKYHKEIKIFTCAIDKKLNNKGYIVPGLGDAGDRLFGTL' A
#
# COMPACT_ATOMS: atom_id res chain seq x y z
N ALA A 1 -3.84 3.26 9.62
CA ALA A 1 -3.42 1.87 9.91
C ALA A 1 -2.09 1.83 10.68
N ILE A 2 -0.99 2.36 10.12
CA ILE A 2 0.32 2.37 10.80
C ILE A 2 0.27 3.15 12.13
N ASP A 3 -0.31 4.35 12.14
CA ASP A 3 -0.48 5.13 13.37
C ASP A 3 -1.27 4.39 14.44
N GLU A 4 -2.37 3.74 14.06
CA GLU A 4 -3.16 2.94 15.01
C GLU A 4 -2.37 1.75 15.55
N ALA A 5 -1.62 1.04 14.70
CA ALA A 5 -0.74 -0.03 15.15
C ALA A 5 0.34 0.48 16.13
N LYS A 6 0.87 1.70 15.94
CA LYS A 6 1.81 2.30 16.91
C LYS A 6 1.13 2.61 18.24
N LYS A 7 -0.10 3.12 18.21
CA LYS A 7 -0.87 3.44 19.43
C LYS A 7 -1.16 2.20 20.29
N THR A 8 -1.27 1.01 19.70
CA THR A 8 -1.43 -0.23 20.46
C THR A 8 -0.14 -0.74 21.10
N GLY A 9 0.99 -0.06 20.91
CA GLY A 9 2.29 -0.47 21.41
C GLY A 9 2.98 -1.53 20.55
N ALA A 10 2.58 -1.69 19.28
CA ALA A 10 3.23 -2.63 18.38
C ALA A 10 4.72 -2.26 18.19
N GLY A 11 5.62 -3.21 18.47
CA GLY A 11 7.06 -2.97 18.42
C GLY A 11 7.61 -2.83 17.00
N LYS A 12 7.53 -3.89 16.18
CA LYS A 12 8.04 -3.91 14.81
C LYS A 12 6.90 -4.04 13.82
N ILE A 13 6.67 -2.98 13.04
CA ILE A 13 5.61 -2.91 12.04
C ILE A 13 6.22 -3.10 10.64
N VAL A 14 5.59 -3.94 9.84
CA VAL A 14 5.95 -4.22 8.45
C VAL A 14 4.67 -4.13 7.62
N ALA A 15 4.72 -3.43 6.49
CA ALA A 15 3.63 -3.42 5.52
C ALA A 15 3.92 -4.45 4.43
N ALA A 16 2.94 -5.27 4.09
CA ALA A 16 3.03 -6.23 2.98
C ALA A 16 1.84 -6.03 2.03
N CYS A 17 2.09 -5.92 0.74
CA CYS A 17 1.06 -5.76 -0.28
C CYS A 17 1.46 -6.40 -1.62
N LEU A 18 0.50 -6.74 -2.48
CA LEU A 18 0.80 -7.37 -3.76
C LEU A 18 1.47 -6.41 -4.76
N VAL A 19 0.90 -5.21 -4.92
CA VAL A 19 1.39 -4.20 -5.85
C VAL A 19 1.40 -2.85 -5.15
N ALA A 20 2.48 -2.08 -5.32
CA ALA A 20 2.62 -0.74 -4.79
C ALA A 20 2.93 0.28 -5.91
N ALA A 21 2.52 1.53 -5.70
CA ALA A 21 2.95 2.66 -6.54
C ALA A 21 4.03 3.48 -5.82
N PRO A 22 5.01 4.07 -6.55
CA PRO A 22 6.07 4.90 -5.99
C PRO A 22 5.55 6.04 -5.11
N GLU A 23 4.43 6.66 -5.50
CA GLU A 23 3.77 7.74 -4.77
C GLU A 23 3.30 7.25 -3.39
N GLY A 24 2.69 6.07 -3.32
CA GLY A 24 2.23 5.47 -2.07
C GLY A 24 3.39 5.08 -1.14
N ILE A 25 4.47 4.51 -1.69
CA ILE A 25 5.68 4.19 -0.93
C ILE A 25 6.28 5.47 -0.33
N LYS A 26 6.43 6.51 -1.16
CA LYS A 26 6.96 7.81 -0.73
C LYS A 26 6.10 8.45 0.36
N GLU A 27 4.77 8.40 0.22
CA GLU A 27 3.87 8.99 1.20
C GLU A 27 3.93 8.23 2.54
N VAL A 28 4.01 6.89 2.53
CA VAL A 28 4.22 6.12 3.76
C VAL A 28 5.56 6.49 4.40
N HIS A 29 6.65 6.51 3.64
CA HIS A 29 7.98 6.81 4.17
C HIS A 29 8.17 8.28 4.58
N LYS A 30 7.35 9.21 4.08
CA LYS A 30 7.33 10.60 4.52
C LYS A 30 6.94 10.73 6.00
N TYR A 31 5.98 9.92 6.46
CA TYR A 31 5.53 9.95 7.86
C TYR A 31 6.09 8.80 8.71
N HIS A 32 6.47 7.68 8.09
CA HIS A 32 6.91 6.45 8.77
C HIS A 32 8.11 5.83 8.05
N LYS A 33 9.24 6.53 8.07
CA LYS A 33 10.48 6.15 7.37
C LYS A 33 11.03 4.79 7.82
N GLU A 34 10.71 4.35 9.03
CA GLU A 34 11.15 3.09 9.61
C GLU A 34 10.38 1.85 9.10
N ILE A 35 9.25 2.07 8.42
CA ILE A 35 8.39 0.96 7.96
C ILE A 35 9.02 0.28 6.76
N LYS A 36 9.31 -1.02 6.91
CA LYS A 36 9.65 -1.87 5.78
C LYS A 36 8.37 -2.20 5.00
N ILE A 37 8.42 -1.98 3.69
CA ILE A 37 7.34 -2.33 2.77
C ILE A 37 7.84 -3.50 1.92
N PHE A 38 7.18 -4.64 2.03
CA PHE A 38 7.39 -5.79 1.14
C PHE A 38 6.28 -5.80 0.10
N THR A 39 6.67 -5.85 -1.17
CA THR A 39 5.71 -5.94 -2.25
C THR A 39 6.19 -6.85 -3.37
N CYS A 40 5.27 -7.50 -4.07
CA CYS A 40 5.61 -8.38 -5.18
C CYS A 40 5.96 -7.58 -6.45
N ALA A 41 5.38 -6.38 -6.61
CA ALA A 41 5.66 -5.49 -7.73
C ALA A 41 5.57 -4.02 -7.32
N ILE A 42 6.47 -3.21 -7.88
CA ILE A 42 6.37 -1.74 -7.85
C ILE A 42 5.99 -1.30 -9.26
N ASP A 43 4.77 -0.80 -9.41
CA ASP A 43 4.22 -0.35 -10.68
C ASP A 43 4.53 1.13 -10.95
N LYS A 44 4.10 1.66 -12.10
CA LYS A 44 4.65 2.91 -12.63
C LYS A 44 4.22 4.15 -11.86
N LYS A 45 2.92 4.23 -11.55
CA LYS A 45 2.28 5.43 -11.01
C LYS A 45 0.86 5.16 -10.56
N LEU A 46 0.26 6.15 -9.91
CA LEU A 46 -1.18 6.28 -9.81
C LEU A 46 -1.75 7.03 -11.03
N ASN A 47 -2.98 6.70 -11.43
CA ASN A 47 -3.76 7.53 -12.37
C ASN A 47 -4.60 8.58 -11.61
N ASN A 48 -5.33 9.42 -12.34
CA ASN A 48 -6.14 10.50 -11.78
C ASN A 48 -7.30 10.03 -10.88
N LYS A 49 -7.64 8.74 -10.93
CA LYS A 49 -8.66 8.11 -10.07
C LYS A 49 -8.04 7.39 -8.86
N GLY A 50 -6.71 7.41 -8.71
CA GLY A 50 -6.00 6.74 -7.62
C GLY A 50 -5.72 5.26 -7.84
N TYR A 51 -6.00 4.69 -9.02
CA TYR A 51 -5.60 3.32 -9.33
C TYR A 51 -4.13 3.24 -9.70
N ILE A 52 -3.47 2.17 -9.26
CA ILE A 52 -2.11 1.80 -9.68
C ILE A 52 -2.11 1.42 -11.17
N VAL A 53 -1.08 1.84 -11.91
CA VAL A 53 -0.93 1.56 -13.35
C VAL A 53 0.42 0.86 -13.63
N PRO A 54 0.44 -0.31 -14.30
CA PRO A 54 -0.71 -1.04 -14.87
C PRO A 54 -1.69 -1.59 -13.82
N GLY A 55 -1.21 -1.94 -12.63
CA GLY A 55 -2.01 -2.39 -11.50
C GLY A 55 -2.82 -3.65 -11.77
N LEU A 56 -3.87 -3.83 -10.98
CA LEU A 56 -4.76 -4.99 -11.05
C LEU A 56 -6.25 -4.59 -11.04
N GLY A 57 -6.57 -3.31 -11.22
CA GLY A 57 -7.94 -2.80 -11.09
C GLY A 57 -8.41 -2.76 -9.64
N ASP A 58 -9.69 -3.02 -9.40
CA ASP A 58 -10.24 -3.10 -8.04
C ASP A 58 -9.91 -4.46 -7.42
N ALA A 59 -9.11 -4.46 -6.34
CA ALA A 59 -8.70 -5.68 -5.67
C ALA A 59 -9.86 -6.37 -4.93
N GLY A 60 -10.79 -5.58 -4.36
CA GLY A 60 -11.91 -6.08 -3.59
C GLY A 60 -12.93 -6.75 -4.49
N ASP A 61 -13.35 -6.06 -5.55
CA ASP A 61 -14.32 -6.60 -6.50
C ASP A 61 -13.81 -7.87 -7.17
N ARG A 62 -12.52 -7.90 -7.53
CA ARG A 62 -11.93 -9.10 -8.12
C ARG A 62 -11.80 -10.27 -7.15
N LEU A 63 -11.61 -9.99 -5.85
CA LEU A 63 -11.47 -11.02 -4.83
C LEU A 63 -12.84 -11.61 -4.42
N PHE A 64 -13.86 -10.76 -4.31
CA PHE A 64 -15.17 -11.15 -3.78
C PHE A 64 -16.25 -11.30 -4.85
N GLY A 65 -15.97 -10.92 -6.10
CA GLY A 65 -16.91 -11.01 -7.23
C GLY A 65 -18.05 -9.99 -7.13
N THR A 66 -17.77 -8.77 -6.65
CA THR A 66 -18.76 -7.70 -6.42
C THR A 66 -18.75 -6.61 -7.50
N LEU A 67 -19.76 -5.71 -7.45
CA LEU A 67 -19.93 -4.48 -8.23
C LEU A 67 -20.64 -3.40 -7.40
#